data_AF-A0A2M6GLT8-F1
#
_entry.id   AF-A0A2M6GLT8-F1
#
_cell.length_a   1.000
_cell.length_b   1.000
_cell.length_c   1.000
_cell.angle_alpha   90.00
_cell.angle_beta   90.00
_cell.angle_gamma   90.00
#
_symmetry.space_group_name_H-M   'P 1'
#
loop_
_entity.id
_entity.type
_entity.pdbx_description
1 polymer ?
#
loop_
_entity_poly.entity_id
_entity_poly.type
_entity_poly.pdbx_seq_one_letter_code
_entity_poly.pdbx_strand_id
1 'polypeptide(L)' 'GTNVYWDFVELPSQVMENWTYEKDCLDLFAYHYETGERMPADLIRKIKD' A
#
# COMPACT_ATOMS: atom_id res chain seq x y z
N GLY A 1 -5.35 19.32 11.53
CA GLY A 1 -3.98 18.89 11.16
C GLY A 1 -3.54 17.78 12.08
N THR A 2 -2.31 17.29 11.93
CA THR A 2 -1.64 16.32 12.81
C THR A 2 -1.14 16.97 14.10
N ASN A 3 -1.93 17.87 14.70
CA ASN A 3 -1.57 18.56 15.93
C ASN A 3 -1.99 17.71 17.13
N VAL A 4 -1.44 16.51 17.17
CA VAL A 4 -1.56 15.50 18.22
C VAL A 4 -0.22 15.36 18.92
N TYR A 5 -0.16 14.64 20.04
CA TYR A 5 1.11 14.34 20.67
C TYR A 5 2.08 13.71 19.67
N TRP A 6 3.35 14.10 19.74
CA TRP A 6 4.37 13.78 18.74
C TRP A 6 4.54 12.26 18.51
N ASP A 7 4.32 11.47 19.56
CA ASP A 7 4.30 10.00 19.54
C ASP A 7 3.10 9.40 18.78
N PHE A 8 2.03 10.16 18.60
CA PHE A 8 0.80 9.74 17.90
C PHE A 8 0.69 10.32 16.48
N VAL A 9 1.64 11.17 16.08
CA VAL A 9 1.59 11.90 14.81
C VAL A 9 1.75 10.97 13.61
N GLU A 10 2.55 9.92 13.75
CA GLU A 10 2.85 8.92 12.70
C GLU A 10 1.92 7.71 12.74
N LEU A 11 1.16 7.52 13.82
CA LEU A 11 0.27 6.36 13.93
C LEU A 11 -0.76 6.29 12.77
N PRO A 12 -1.33 7.41 12.29
CA PRO A 12 -2.21 7.38 11.11
C PRO A 12 -1.49 6.96 9.83
N SER A 13 -0.27 7.41 9.57
CA SER A 13 0.50 7.03 8.38
C SER A 13 0.88 5.54 8.43
N GLN A 14 1.38 5.07 9.58
CA GLN A 14 1.74 3.66 9.79
C GLN A 14 0.54 2.71 9.66
N VAL A 15 -0.63 3.12 10.13
CA VAL A 15 -1.85 2.33 9.91
C VAL A 15 -2.19 2.26 8.43
N MET A 16 -2.09 3.37 7.70
CA MET A 16 -2.38 3.43 6.25
C MET A 16 -1.42 2.61 5.40
N GLU A 17 -0.17 2.43 5.84
CA GLU A 17 0.82 1.58 5.16
C GLU A 17 0.34 0.12 5.01
N ASN A 18 -0.50 -0.40 5.91
CA ASN A 18 -1.04 -1.75 5.80
C ASN A 18 -1.84 -1.97 4.50
N TRP A 19 -2.51 -0.94 3.99
CA TRP A 19 -3.26 -1.05 2.73
C TRP A 19 -2.35 -1.20 1.51
N THR A 20 -1.07 -0.81 1.60
CA THR A 20 -0.13 -0.95 0.49
C THR A 20 0.29 -2.40 0.21
N TYR A 21 -0.03 -3.31 1.13
CA TYR A 21 0.24 -4.76 1.00
C TYR A 21 -1.00 -5.56 0.60
N GLU A 22 -2.16 -4.92 0.51
CA GLU A 22 -3.41 -5.59 0.19
C GLU A 22 -3.67 -5.56 -1.31
N LYS A 23 -3.95 -6.75 -1.87
CA LYS A 23 -4.16 -6.94 -3.32
C LYS A 23 -5.22 -5.98 -3.85
N ASP A 24 -6.33 -5.84 -3.14
CA ASP A 24 -7.46 -5.02 -3.58
C ASP A 24 -7.10 -3.53 -3.67
N CYS A 25 -6.16 -3.07 -2.84
CA CYS A 25 -5.66 -1.70 -2.91
C CYS A 25 -4.63 -1.54 -4.03
N LEU A 26 -3.71 -2.50 -4.18
CA LEU A 26 -2.72 -2.52 -5.25
C LEU A 26 -3.38 -2.58 -6.63
N ASP A 27 -4.46 -3.34 -6.79
CA ASP A 27 -5.23 -3.40 -8.04
C ASP A 27 -5.82 -2.04 -8.47
N LEU A 28 -5.88 -1.03 -7.60
CA LEU A 28 -6.38 0.31 -7.96
C LEU A 28 -5.34 1.14 -8.73
N PHE A 29 -4.04 0.87 -8.55
CA PHE A 29 -2.98 1.71 -9.12
C PHE A 29 -1.77 0.94 -9.68
N ALA A 30 -1.56 -0.32 -9.30
CA ALA A 30 -0.42 -1.14 -9.70
C ALA A 30 -0.65 -1.80 -11.07
N TYR A 31 -0.54 -0.96 -12.11
CA TYR A 31 -0.56 -1.36 -13.51
C TYR A 31 0.81 -1.18 -14.15
N HIS A 32 1.19 -2.09 -15.05
CA HIS A 32 2.42 -1.94 -15.82
C HIS A 32 2.31 -0.74 -16.76
N TYR A 33 3.29 0.15 -16.75
CA TYR A 33 3.22 1.43 -17.47
C TYR A 33 3.14 1.29 -19.01
N GLU A 34 3.70 0.21 -19.57
CA GLU A 34 3.67 -0.03 -21.02
C GLU A 34 2.50 -0.91 -21.48
N THR A 35 2.17 -1.96 -20.71
CA THR A 35 1.21 -3.01 -21.14
C THR A 35 -0.17 -2.79 -20.53
N GLY A 36 -0.27 -1.96 -19.49
CA GLY A 36 -1.51 -1.75 -18.73
C GLY A 36 -1.95 -2.98 -17.92
N GLU A 37 -1.14 -4.03 -17.87
CA GLU A 37 -1.48 -5.25 -17.14
C GLU A 37 -1.40 -5.03 -15.64
N ARG A 38 -2.32 -5.66 -14.90
CA ARG A 38 -2.33 -5.64 -13.44
C ARG A 38 -1.14 -6.41 -12.89
N MET A 39 -0.62 -5.98 -11.75
CA MET A 39 0.42 -6.72 -11.04
C MET A 39 -0.05 -8.16 -10.71
N PRO A 40 0.71 -9.19 -11.10
CA PRO A 40 0.40 -10.59 -10.79
C PRO A 40 0.33 -10.87 -9.29
N ALA A 41 -0.62 -11.71 -8.87
CA ALA A 41 -0.81 -12.09 -7.46
C ALA A 41 0.42 -12.76 -6.84
N ASP A 42 1.21 -13.48 -7.64
CA ASP A 42 2.45 -14.13 -7.17
C ASP A 42 3.53 -13.13 -6.76
N LEU A 43 3.58 -11.96 -7.41
CA LEU A 43 4.50 -10.88 -7.04
C LEU A 43 4.03 -10.17 -5.77
N ILE A 44 2.72 -9.96 -5.62
CA ILE A 44 2.13 -9.38 -4.41
C ILE A 44 2.44 -10.26 -3.20
N ARG A 45 2.33 -11.59 -3.35
CA ARG A 45 2.65 -12.54 -2.30
C ARG A 45 4.11 -12.45 -1.85
N LYS A 46 5.06 -12.27 -2.77
CA LYS A 46 6.49 -12.06 -2.46
C LYS A 46 6.82 -10.74 -1.75
N ILE A 47 5.93 -9.74 -1.80
CA ILE A 47 6.12 -8.47 -1.08
C ILE A 47 5.66 -8.59 0.38
N LYS A 48 4.71 -9.50 0.64
CA LYS A 48 4.11 -9.73 1.96
C LYS A 48 4.88 -10.77 2.79
N ASP A 49 5.52 -11.74 2.14
CA ASP A 49 6.36 -12.79 2.75
C ASP A 49 7.84 -12.36 2.85
#